data_AF-A0AAN8UBP5-F1
#
_entry.id   AF-A0AAN8UBP5-F1
#
_cell.length_a   1.000
_cell.length_b   1.000
_cell.length_c   1.000
_cell.angle_alpha   90.00
_cell.angle_beta   90.00
_cell.angle_gamma   90.00
#
_symmetry.space_group_name_H-M   'P 1'
#
loop_
_entity.id
_entity.type
_entity.pdbx_description
1 polymer ?
#
loop_
_entity_poly.entity_id
_entity_poly.type
_entity_poly.pdbx_seq_one_letter_code
_entity_poly.pdbx_strand_id
1 'polypeptide(L)'
;MLYKMPIVPFTGVNNHYQSILFGCALLWDETQETFEWLLCTWQETMFGVMPRTIITDQDAAITKAVANVFSYCAHHFCMWHIEKKIPEYLSHVYRHFDDFKTKFSKCLHGTTTPEEFEVAWIDIIRNLQFERK
;
A
#
# COMPACT_ATOMS: atom_id res chain seq x y z
N MET A 1 12.56 -27.08 -6.87
CA MET A 1 11.98 -26.58 -5.59
C MET A 1 11.85 -25.05 -5.67
N LEU A 2 10.95 -24.56 -6.54
CA LEU A 2 10.66 -23.13 -6.77
C LEU A 2 9.27 -22.73 -6.24
N TYR A 3 8.58 -23.64 -5.57
CA TYR A 3 7.26 -23.39 -5.02
C TYR A 3 7.41 -22.55 -3.75
N LYS A 4 6.94 -21.29 -3.80
CA LYS A 4 6.73 -20.32 -2.69
C LYS A 4 7.79 -19.25 -2.42
N MET A 5 8.69 -18.93 -3.34
CA MET A 5 9.53 -17.72 -3.18
C MET A 5 8.74 -16.45 -3.58
N PRO A 6 8.62 -15.43 -2.71
CA PRO A 6 8.01 -14.16 -3.07
C PRO A 6 8.80 -13.44 -4.17
N ILE A 7 8.08 -12.79 -5.08
CA ILE A 7 8.65 -11.89 -6.08
C ILE A 7 8.30 -10.46 -5.67
N VAL A 8 9.31 -9.62 -5.52
CA VAL A 8 9.16 -8.20 -5.19
C VAL A 8 9.53 -7.36 -6.42
N PRO A 9 8.55 -6.84 -7.18
CA PRO A 9 8.83 -5.92 -8.26
C PRO A 9 9.06 -4.49 -7.74
N PHE A 10 10.06 -3.82 -8.28
CA PHE A 10 10.29 -2.38 -8.10
C PHE A 10 9.73 -1.65 -9.30
N THR A 11 8.57 -1.01 -9.13
CA THR A 11 7.94 -0.19 -10.15
C THR A 11 7.95 1.28 -9.75
N GLY A 12 8.21 2.17 -10.69
CA GLY A 12 8.06 3.61 -10.52
C GLY A 12 7.17 4.24 -11.56
N VAL A 13 7.09 5.58 -11.51
CA VAL A 13 6.36 6.41 -12.46
C VAL A 13 7.31 7.42 -13.08
N ASN A 14 7.25 7.60 -14.39
CA ASN A 14 8.02 8.62 -15.10
C ASN A 14 7.28 9.97 -15.15
N ASN A 15 7.90 10.98 -15.77
CA ASN A 15 7.35 12.33 -15.93
C ASN A 15 6.09 12.39 -16.82
N HIS A 16 5.71 11.29 -17.47
CA HIS A 16 4.49 11.15 -18.25
C HIS A 16 3.43 10.31 -17.53
N TYR A 17 3.59 10.08 -16.22
CA TYR A 17 2.69 9.28 -15.39
C TYR A 17 2.57 7.81 -15.84
N GLN A 18 3.58 7.31 -16.55
CA GLN A 18 3.61 5.92 -17.00
C GLN A 18 4.36 5.06 -15.99
N SER A 19 3.79 3.88 -15.69
CA SER A 19 4.46 2.89 -14.85
C SER A 19 5.65 2.28 -15.58
N ILE A 20 6.79 2.19 -14.89
CA ILE A 20 8.02 1.57 -15.39
C ILE A 20 8.48 0.52 -14.37
N LEU A 21 8.83 -0.68 -14.85
CA LEU A 21 9.51 -1.69 -14.05
C LEU A 21 11.00 -1.38 -14.02
N PHE A 22 11.54 -1.08 -12.84
CA PHE A 22 12.97 -0.87 -12.65
C PHE A 22 13.73 -2.17 -12.38
N GLY A 23 13.08 -3.17 -11.79
CA GLY A 23 13.68 -4.46 -11.49
C GLY A 23 12.77 -5.35 -10.66
N CYS A 24 13.22 -6.56 -10.35
CA CYS A 24 12.54 -7.46 -9.43
C CYS A 24 13.54 -8.27 -8.62
N ALA A 25 13.12 -8.67 -7.42
CA ALA A 25 13.88 -9.57 -6.56
C ALA A 25 13.07 -10.81 -6.23
N LEU A 26 13.77 -11.95 -6.12
CA LEU A 26 13.23 -13.19 -5.60
C LEU A 26 13.71 -13.33 -4.16
N LEU A 27 12.77 -13.40 -3.23
CA LEU A 27 13.07 -13.51 -1.80
C LEU A 27 12.91 -14.95 -1.32
N TRP A 28 13.71 -15.31 -0.33
CA TRP A 28 13.57 -16.61 0.35
C TRP A 28 12.41 -16.58 1.34
N ASP A 29 12.26 -15.47 2.07
CA ASP A 29 11.19 -15.23 3.03
C ASP A 29 10.80 -13.73 3.07
N GLU A 30 9.78 -13.40 3.87
CA GLU A 30 9.26 -12.04 4.06
C GLU A 30 9.62 -11.52 5.47
N THR A 31 10.89 -11.68 5.86
CA THR A 31 11.40 -11.18 7.15
C THR A 31 11.93 -9.75 7.02
N GLN A 32 12.06 -9.06 8.15
CA GLN A 32 12.58 -7.68 8.17
C GLN A 32 14.02 -7.67 7.63
N GLU A 33 14.85 -8.62 8.05
CA GLU A 33 16.25 -8.76 7.65
C GLU A 33 16.38 -8.99 6.14
N THR A 34 15.52 -9.83 5.56
CA THR A 34 15.50 -10.07 4.11
C THR A 34 15.08 -8.81 3.34
N PHE A 35 14.11 -8.05 3.84
CA PHE A 35 13.74 -6.77 3.22
C PHE A 35 14.83 -5.71 3.39
N GLU A 36 15.49 -5.61 4.53
CA GLU A 36 16.61 -4.67 4.73
C GLU A 36 17.74 -4.96 3.75
N TRP A 37 18.13 -6.24 3.62
CA TRP A 37 19.11 -6.66 2.61
C TRP A 37 18.68 -6.26 1.20
N LEU A 38 17.41 -6.50 0.84
CA LEU A 38 16.86 -6.14 -0.46
C LEU A 38 16.95 -4.63 -0.71
N LEU A 39 16.51 -3.80 0.25
CA LEU A 39 16.48 -2.34 0.10
C LEU A 39 17.89 -1.75 0.07
N CYS A 40 18.83 -2.26 0.86
CA CYS A 40 20.25 -1.89 0.79
C CYS A 40 20.83 -2.21 -0.59
N THR A 41 20.62 -3.44 -1.09
CA THR A 41 21.08 -3.88 -2.41
C THR A 41 20.48 -3.02 -3.52
N TRP A 42 19.20 -2.67 -3.39
CA TRP A 42 18.52 -1.76 -4.31
C TRP A 42 19.17 -0.38 -4.34
N GLN A 43 19.44 0.20 -3.18
CA GLN A 43 20.06 1.51 -3.07
C GLN A 43 21.46 1.53 -3.67
N GLU A 44 22.28 0.51 -3.39
CA GLU A 44 23.61 0.37 -4.00
C GLU A 44 23.52 0.30 -5.52
N THR A 45 22.57 -0.48 -6.05
CA THR A 45 22.30 -0.59 -7.49
C THR A 45 21.85 0.75 -8.10
N MET A 46 21.18 1.59 -7.30
CA MET A 46 20.77 2.95 -7.67
C MET A 46 21.83 4.01 -7.32
N PHE A 47 23.12 3.65 -7.36
CA PHE A 47 24.25 4.54 -7.11
C PHE A 47 24.23 5.22 -5.73
N GLY A 48 23.67 4.55 -4.73
CA GLY A 48 23.51 5.09 -3.38
C GLY A 48 22.35 6.07 -3.23
N VAL A 49 21.60 6.35 -4.30
CA VAL A 49 20.52 7.33 -4.29
C VAL A 49 19.23 6.70 -3.75
N MET A 50 18.76 7.23 -2.63
CA MET A 50 17.51 6.82 -2.01
C MET A 50 16.29 7.44 -2.73
N PRO A 51 15.17 6.71 -2.86
CA PRO A 51 13.94 7.29 -3.37
C PRO A 51 13.39 8.39 -2.44
N ARG A 52 12.73 9.41 -3.02
CA ARG A 52 12.01 10.41 -2.22
C ARG A 52 10.75 9.82 -1.57
N THR A 53 10.11 8.88 -2.26
CA THR A 53 8.86 8.27 -1.85
C THR A 53 8.89 6.78 -2.20
N ILE A 54 8.42 5.95 -1.28
CA ILE A 54 8.24 4.51 -1.48
C ILE A 54 6.84 4.09 -1.06
N ILE A 55 6.24 3.22 -1.86
CA ILE A 55 4.90 2.69 -1.61
C ILE A 55 5.02 1.19 -1.48
N THR A 56 4.64 0.64 -0.33
CA THR A 56 4.66 -0.81 -0.07
C THR A 56 3.29 -1.30 0.36
N ASP A 57 3.10 -2.61 0.48
CA ASP A 57 1.96 -3.13 1.22
C ASP A 57 2.04 -2.78 2.71
N GLN A 58 0.93 -2.99 3.41
CA GLN A 58 0.84 -2.81 4.86
C GLN A 58 1.30 -4.09 5.55
N ASP A 59 2.62 -4.31 5.55
CA ASP A 59 3.30 -5.38 6.26
C ASP A 59 4.31 -4.83 7.27
N ALA A 60 4.41 -5.46 8.44
CA ALA A 60 5.21 -4.96 9.54
C ALA A 60 6.72 -5.12 9.30
N ALA A 61 7.14 -6.17 8.59
CA ALA A 61 8.54 -6.43 8.30
C ALA A 61 9.09 -5.41 7.31
N ILE A 62 8.41 -5.21 6.17
CA ILE A 62 8.84 -4.23 5.17
C ILE A 62 8.74 -2.79 5.70
N THR A 63 7.73 -2.47 6.52
CA THR A 63 7.60 -1.14 7.14
C THR A 63 8.81 -0.80 8.00
N LYS A 64 9.27 -1.74 8.83
CA LYS A 64 10.48 -1.54 9.64
C LYS A 64 11.73 -1.46 8.78
N ALA A 65 11.85 -2.32 7.78
CA ALA A 65 12.99 -2.31 6.86
C ALA A 65 13.11 -0.97 6.12
N VAL A 66 12.01 -0.42 5.61
CA VAL A 66 11.97 0.90 4.98
C VAL A 66 12.38 2.00 5.96
N ALA A 67 11.86 1.98 7.19
CA ALA A 67 12.23 2.97 8.21
C ALA A 67 13.72 2.93 8.56
N ASN A 68 14.33 1.74 8.55
CA ASN A 68 15.74 1.54 8.88
C ASN A 68 16.68 1.93 7.72
N VAL A 69 16.37 1.50 6.49
CA VAL A 69 17.24 1.72 5.32
C VAL A 69 16.98 3.08 4.68
N PHE A 70 15.71 3.48 4.58
CA PHE A 70 15.27 4.70 3.90
C PHE A 70 14.72 5.76 4.85
N SER A 71 15.51 6.11 5.86
CA SER A 71 15.08 6.96 6.99
C SER A 71 14.57 8.37 6.65
N TYR A 72 14.89 8.92 5.46
CA TYR A 72 14.34 10.21 4.99
C TYR A 72 13.38 10.06 3.80
N CYS A 73 12.95 8.85 3.48
CA CYS A 73 11.96 8.59 2.44
C CYS A 73 10.54 8.76 3.00
N ALA A 74 9.65 9.36 2.21
CA ALA A 74 8.22 9.34 2.51
C ALA A 74 7.68 7.93 2.24
N HIS A 75 7.36 7.19 3.29
CA HIS A 75 6.78 5.86 3.18
C HIS A 75 5.25 5.95 3.21
N HIS A 76 4.61 5.40 2.17
CA HIS A 76 3.16 5.28 2.09
C HIS A 76 2.73 3.83 1.88
N PHE A 77 1.48 3.53 2.24
CA PHE A 77 0.87 2.25 1.95
C PHE A 77 0.17 2.25 0.60
N CYS A 78 0.26 1.11 -0.08
CA CYS A 78 -0.32 0.90 -1.39
C CYS A 78 -1.84 0.86 -1.30
N MET A 79 -2.49 1.84 -1.94
CA MET A 79 -3.95 1.96 -2.01
C MET A 79 -4.63 0.68 -2.50
N TRP A 80 -4.07 0.04 -3.54
CA TRP A 80 -4.62 -1.21 -4.07
C TRP A 80 -4.60 -2.36 -3.05
N HIS A 81 -3.53 -2.47 -2.24
CA HIS A 81 -3.46 -3.47 -1.17
C HIS A 81 -4.46 -3.16 -0.05
N ILE A 82 -4.66 -1.88 0.28
CA ILE A 82 -5.69 -1.46 1.23
C ILE A 82 -7.08 -1.86 0.72
N GLU A 83 -7.41 -1.53 -0.53
CA GLU A 83 -8.70 -1.90 -1.14
C GLU A 83 -8.95 -3.40 -1.14
N LYS A 84 -7.90 -4.21 -1.33
CA LYS A 84 -8.02 -5.68 -1.27
C LYS A 84 -8.27 -6.20 0.13
N LYS A 85 -7.62 -5.64 1.15
CA LYS A 85 -7.74 -6.10 2.54
C LYS A 85 -9.07 -5.67 3.18
N ILE A 86 -9.60 -4.50 2.82
CA ILE A 86 -10.81 -3.93 3.45
C ILE A 86 -12.04 -4.87 3.41
N PRO A 87 -12.38 -5.54 2.29
CA PRO A 87 -13.47 -6.51 2.25
C PRO A 87 -13.30 -7.69 3.21
N GLU A 88 -12.08 -8.07 3.55
CA GLU A 88 -11.81 -9.16 4.50
C GLU A 88 -12.17 -8.72 5.93
N TYR A 89 -11.71 -7.52 6.33
CA TYR A 89 -12.00 -6.95 7.65
C TYR A 89 -13.45 -6.50 7.81
N LEU A 90 -14.04 -5.92 6.77
CA LEU A 90 -15.39 -5.37 6.78
C LEU A 90 -16.39 -6.27 6.05
N SER A 91 -16.13 -7.57 5.97
CA SER A 91 -16.97 -8.54 5.26
C SER A 91 -18.44 -8.48 5.67
N HIS A 92 -18.72 -8.23 6.95
CA HIS A 92 -20.07 -8.04 7.46
C HIS A 92 -20.73 -6.77 6.89
N VAL A 93 -20.01 -5.65 6.75
CA VAL A 93 -20.54 -4.42 6.15
C VAL A 93 -20.84 -4.63 4.67
N TYR A 94 -19.90 -5.23 3.93
CA TYR A 94 -20.07 -5.53 2.50
C TYR A 94 -21.28 -6.41 2.19
N ARG A 95 -21.71 -7.26 3.14
CA ARG A 95 -22.88 -8.13 2.97
C ARG A 95 -24.21 -7.45 3.28
N HIS A 96 -24.21 -6.43 4.13
CA HIS A 96 -25.44 -5.77 4.60
C HIS A 96 -25.71 -4.46 3.86
N PHE A 97 -24.68 -3.84 3.29
CA PHE A 97 -24.75 -2.52 2.66
C PHE A 97 -24.24 -2.61 1.21
N ASP A 98 -25.17 -2.83 0.27
CA ASP A 98 -24.86 -3.06 -1.14
C ASP A 98 -24.12 -1.87 -1.80
N ASP A 99 -24.35 -0.65 -1.30
CA ASP A 99 -23.72 0.56 -1.83
C ASP A 99 -22.39 0.92 -1.17
N PHE A 100 -22.00 0.23 -0.08
CA PHE A 100 -20.78 0.54 0.68
C PHE A 100 -19.54 0.46 -0.20
N LYS A 101 -19.42 -0.59 -1.03
CA LYS A 101 -18.28 -0.77 -1.93
C LYS A 101 -18.11 0.43 -2.87
N THR A 102 -19.21 0.91 -3.45
CA THR A 102 -19.22 2.04 -4.38
C THR A 102 -18.90 3.34 -3.66
N LYS A 103 -19.50 3.58 -2.49
CA LYS A 103 -19.24 4.77 -1.66
C LYS A 103 -17.78 4.81 -1.19
N PHE A 104 -17.26 3.69 -0.71
CA PHE A 104 -15.88 3.55 -0.25
C PHE A 104 -14.88 3.78 -1.39
N SER A 105 -15.12 3.18 -2.56
CA SER A 105 -14.27 3.41 -3.75
C SER A 105 -14.26 4.88 -4.17
N LYS A 106 -15.43 5.55 -4.17
CA LYS A 106 -15.51 7.00 -4.44
C LYS A 106 -14.78 7.83 -3.38
N CYS A 107 -14.88 7.46 -2.11
CA CYS A 107 -14.15 8.12 -1.03
C CYS A 107 -12.63 7.99 -1.23
N LEU A 108 -12.15 6.81 -1.61
CA LEU A 108 -10.72 6.55 -1.72
C LEU A 108 -10.08 7.18 -2.97
N HIS A 109 -10.77 7.11 -4.12
CA HIS A 109 -10.25 7.60 -5.41
C HIS A 109 -10.70 9.03 -5.76
N GLY A 110 -11.72 9.54 -5.07
CA GLY A 110 -12.35 10.84 -5.39
C GLY A 110 -11.89 12.00 -4.51
N THR A 111 -11.09 11.74 -3.48
CA THR A 111 -10.58 12.78 -2.56
C THR A 111 -9.09 12.98 -2.79
N THR A 112 -8.63 14.23 -2.75
CA THR A 112 -7.23 14.59 -3.01
C THR A 112 -6.51 14.99 -1.72
N THR A 113 -7.24 15.45 -0.70
CA THR A 113 -6.67 15.84 0.59
C THR A 113 -7.11 14.93 1.73
N PRO A 114 -6.33 14.84 2.83
CA PRO A 114 -6.75 14.14 4.04
C PRO A 114 -8.09 14.66 4.58
N GLU A 115 -8.32 15.98 4.53
CA GLU A 115 -9.54 16.59 5.04
C GLU A 115 -10.78 16.19 4.21
N GLU A 116 -10.65 16.17 2.88
CA GLU A 116 -11.71 15.68 1.98
C GLU A 116 -12.01 14.20 2.25
N PHE A 117 -10.96 13.38 2.44
CA PHE A 117 -11.09 11.97 2.78
C PHE A 117 -11.83 11.79 4.11
N GLU A 118 -11.41 12.48 5.18
CA GLU A 118 -12.04 12.35 6.50
C GLU A 118 -13.52 12.76 6.48
N VAL A 119 -13.85 13.84 5.76
CA VAL A 119 -15.26 14.26 5.60
C VAL A 119 -16.08 13.19 4.88
N ALA A 120 -15.59 12.68 3.75
CA ALA A 120 -16.29 11.64 2.98
C ALA A 120 -16.40 10.32 3.76
N TRP A 121 -15.35 9.94 4.48
CA TRP A 121 -15.31 8.73 5.30
C TRP A 121 -16.31 8.80 6.46
N ILE A 122 -16.34 9.92 7.19
CA ILE A 122 -17.28 10.14 8.29
C ILE A 122 -18.73 10.08 7.80
N ASP A 123 -19.03 10.62 6.62
CA ASP A 123 -20.36 10.54 6.02
C ASP A 123 -20.78 9.08 5.74
N ILE A 124 -19.86 8.26 5.20
CA ILE A 124 -20.09 6.83 5.00
C ILE A 124 -20.39 6.14 6.33
N ILE A 125 -19.55 6.35 7.36
CA ILE A 125 -19.71 5.70 8.66
C ILE A 125 -21.02 6.09 9.34
N ARG A 126 -21.43 7.36 9.24
CA ARG A 126 -22.71 7.83 9.79
C ARG A 126 -23.89 7.11 9.14
N ASN A 127 -23.92 7.03 7.82
CA ASN A 127 -24.99 6.34 7.09
C ASN A 127 -25.12 4.85 7.50
N LEU A 128 -23.99 4.17 7.73
CA LEU A 128 -23.98 2.78 8.23
C LEU A 128 -24.56 2.62 9.64
N GLN A 129 -24.48 3.66 10.48
CA GLN A 129 -25.02 3.64 11.84
C GLN A 129 -26.52 3.96 11.88
N PHE A 130 -27.00 4.81 10.97
CA PHE A 130 -28.43 5.16 10.89
C PHE A 130 -29.30 4.00 10.43
N GLU A 131 -28.79 3.14 9.55
CA GLU A 131 -29.49 1.95 9.04
C GLU A 131 -29.44 0.73 10.00
N ARG A 132 -28.74 0.84 11.14
CA ARG A 132 -28.71 -0.18 12.21
C ARG A 132 -29.83 -0.05 13.24
N LYS A 133 -30.70 0.97 13.14
CA LYS A 133 -31.91 1.12 13.95
C LYS A 133 -33.13 0.65 13.19
#